data_AF-A0A0F3RVS2-F1
#
_entry.id   AF-A0A0F3RVS2-F1
#
_cell.length_a   1.000
_cell.length_b   1.000
_cell.length_c   1.000
_cell.angle_alpha   90.00
_cell.angle_beta   90.00
_cell.angle_gamma   90.00
#
_symmetry.space_group_name_H-M   'P 1'
#
loop_
_entity.id
_entity.type
_entity.pdbx_description
1 polymer ?
#
loop_
_entity_poly.entity_id
_entity_poly.type
_entity_poly.pdbx_seq_one_letter_code
_entity_poly.pdbx_strand_id
1 'polypeptide(L)'
;MTEEIDVAALHQFYHGLSELVGVEDMVKIYQQYKGMQITIPTHLYDRKLAAKRVATEYNGHNQQFLARKYGYSQKWVQRILHENNQDKERG
;
A
#
# COMPACT_ATOMS: atom_id res chain seq x y z
N MET A 1 -15.92 24.50 -4.37
CA MET A 1 -16.85 23.78 -3.48
C MET A 1 -16.10 23.28 -2.24
N THR A 2 -15.26 24.11 -1.64
CA THR A 2 -14.57 23.86 -0.36
C THR A 2 -15.10 24.78 0.74
N GLU A 3 -16.08 25.62 0.40
CA GLU A 3 -16.68 26.57 1.32
C GLU A 3 -17.82 25.88 2.09
N GLU A 4 -17.67 25.91 3.42
CA GLU A 4 -18.59 25.49 4.48
C GLU A 4 -18.89 23.98 4.61
N ILE A 5 -17.86 23.18 4.88
CA ILE A 5 -18.08 21.91 5.57
C ILE A 5 -18.14 22.19 7.06
N ASP A 6 -19.30 21.93 7.66
CA ASP A 6 -19.45 21.92 9.11
C ASP A 6 -18.75 20.69 9.69
N VAL A 7 -17.49 20.89 10.10
CA VAL A 7 -16.64 19.84 10.67
C VAL A 7 -17.26 19.26 11.95
N ALA A 8 -17.94 20.09 12.76
CA ALA A 8 -18.52 19.65 14.03
C ALA A 8 -19.71 18.68 13.83
N ALA A 9 -20.35 18.72 12.67
CA ALA A 9 -21.45 17.83 12.29
C ALA A 9 -21.00 16.61 11.47
N LEU A 10 -19.70 16.41 11.22
CA LEU A 10 -19.21 15.25 10.47
C LEU A 10 -19.45 13.95 11.26
N HIS A 11 -19.78 12.89 10.53
CA HIS A 11 -19.73 11.54 11.08
C HIS A 11 -18.34 11.26 11.65
N GLN A 12 -18.24 10.58 12.81
CA GLN A 12 -16.99 10.39 13.55
C GLN A 12 -15.82 9.89 12.67
N PHE A 13 -16.11 9.00 11.72
CA PHE A 13 -15.12 8.54 10.73
C PHE A 13 -14.55 9.68 9.88
N TYR A 14 -15.39 10.55 9.32
CA TYR A 14 -14.95 11.68 8.50
C TYR A 14 -14.34 12.80 9.33
N HIS A 15 -14.75 12.97 10.59
CA HIS A 15 -14.07 13.86 11.52
C HIS A 15 -12.61 13.42 11.73
N GLY A 16 -12.38 12.16 12.12
CA GLY A 16 -11.03 11.63 12.29
C GLY A 16 -10.22 11.62 10.98
N LEU A 17 -10.87 11.38 9.85
CA LEU A 17 -10.22 11.47 8.54
C LEU A 17 -9.83 12.92 8.21
N SER A 18 -10.67 13.90 8.53
CA SER A 18 -10.36 15.32 8.32
C SER A 18 -9.22 15.82 9.22
N GLU A 19 -9.08 15.28 10.44
CA GLU A 19 -7.93 15.55 11.30
C GLU A 19 -6.64 14.93 10.76
N LEU A 20 -6.74 13.75 10.12
CA LEU A 20 -5.59 13.02 9.59
C LEU A 20 -5.06 13.60 8.27
N VAL A 21 -5.94 13.95 7.33
CA VAL A 21 -5.55 14.36 5.96
C VAL A 21 -6.01 15.77 5.57
N GLY A 22 -6.74 16.47 6.44
CA GLY A 22 -7.36 17.75 6.13
C GLY A 22 -8.72 17.61 5.44
N VAL A 23 -9.54 18.67 5.54
CA VAL A 23 -10.91 18.70 5.02
C VAL A 23 -10.94 18.50 3.50
N GLU A 24 -10.04 19.15 2.75
CA GLU A 24 -10.04 19.07 1.28
C GLU A 24 -9.80 17.65 0.77
N ASP A 25 -8.82 16.93 1.32
CA ASP A 25 -8.50 15.56 0.91
C ASP A 25 -9.53 14.55 1.44
N MET A 26 -10.07 14.79 2.64
CA MET A 26 -11.21 14.01 3.16
C MET A 26 -12.40 14.05 2.19
N VAL A 27 -12.70 15.22 1.61
CA VAL A 27 -13.80 15.36 0.62
C VAL A 27 -13.51 14.58 -0.65
N LYS A 28 -12.27 14.58 -1.15
CA LYS A 28 -11.90 13.77 -2.32
C LYS A 28 -12.13 12.28 -2.06
N ILE A 29 -11.76 11.80 -0.87
CA ILE A 29 -12.01 10.41 -0.44
C ILE A 29 -13.51 10.14 -0.35
N TYR A 30 -14.29 11.01 0.28
CA TYR A 30 -15.75 10.87 0.37
C TYR A 30 -16.39 10.79 -1.02
N GLN A 31 -16.08 11.72 -1.92
CA GLN A 31 -16.65 11.72 -3.26
C GLN A 31 -16.32 10.46 -4.06
N GLN A 32 -15.08 9.96 -3.91
CA GLN A 32 -14.62 8.77 -4.64
C GLN A 32 -15.22 7.47 -4.12
N TYR A 33 -15.45 7.37 -2.81
CA TYR A 33 -15.69 6.08 -2.15
C TYR A 33 -17.03 5.95 -1.40
N LYS A 34 -17.83 7.03 -1.31
CA LYS A 34 -19.13 6.98 -0.62
C LYS A 34 -20.03 5.87 -1.17
N GLY A 35 -20.66 5.12 -0.27
CA GLY A 35 -21.54 3.99 -0.61
C GLY A 35 -20.81 2.67 -0.92
N MET A 36 -19.48 2.66 -1.02
CA MET A 36 -18.71 1.43 -1.20
C MET A 36 -18.42 0.74 0.14
N GLN A 37 -18.45 -0.60 0.17
CA GLN A 37 -17.86 -1.37 1.27
C GLN A 37 -16.36 -1.58 0.98
N ILE A 38 -15.49 -0.90 1.73
CA ILE A 38 -14.04 -0.94 1.54
C ILE A 38 -13.40 -1.63 2.73
N THR A 39 -12.53 -2.60 2.45
CA THR A 39 -11.61 -3.17 3.46
C THR A 39 -10.23 -2.60 3.21
N ILE A 40 -9.61 -2.01 4.23
CA ILE A 40 -8.26 -1.46 4.13
C ILE A 40 -7.24 -2.62 4.19
N PRO A 41 -6.40 -2.81 3.17
CA PRO A 41 -5.38 -3.87 3.19
C PRO A 41 -4.34 -3.66 4.28
N THR A 42 -3.87 -4.75 4.88
CA THR A 42 -2.78 -4.72 5.87
C THR A 42 -1.40 -4.55 5.25
N HIS A 43 -1.24 -4.90 3.98
CA HIS A 43 -0.01 -4.73 3.23
C HIS A 43 -0.17 -3.56 2.26
N LEU A 44 0.73 -2.59 2.37
CA LEU A 44 0.71 -1.40 1.52
C LEU A 44 0.97 -1.73 0.03
N TYR A 45 1.85 -2.71 -0.23
CA TYR A 45 2.25 -3.08 -1.59
C TYR A 45 1.57 -4.35 -2.05
N ASP A 46 1.07 -4.35 -3.29
CA ASP A 46 0.60 -5.57 -3.95
C ASP A 46 1.72 -6.62 -4.01
N ARG A 47 1.37 -7.86 -3.66
CA ARG A 47 2.33 -8.97 -3.55
C ARG A 47 3.00 -9.30 -4.88
N LYS A 48 2.27 -9.26 -6.00
CA LYS A 48 2.83 -9.60 -7.32
C LYS A 48 3.73 -8.48 -7.83
N LEU A 49 3.32 -7.23 -7.67
CA LEU A 49 4.13 -6.07 -8.05
C LEU A 49 5.39 -5.97 -7.18
N ALA A 50 5.27 -6.19 -5.87
CA ALA A 50 6.41 -6.24 -4.97
C ALA A 50 7.40 -7.34 -5.36
N ALA A 51 6.93 -8.55 -5.71
CA ALA A 51 7.80 -9.64 -6.13
C ALA A 51 8.63 -9.28 -7.38
N LYS A 52 7.99 -8.66 -8.39
CA LYS A 52 8.69 -8.16 -9.59
C LYS A 52 9.76 -7.14 -9.22
N ARG A 53 9.43 -6.18 -8.34
CA ARG A 53 10.39 -5.17 -7.90
C ARG A 53 11.55 -5.77 -7.11
N VAL A 54 11.29 -6.74 -6.22
CA VAL A 54 12.33 -7.48 -5.49
C VAL A 54 13.30 -8.16 -6.46
N ALA A 55 12.79 -8.85 -7.48
CA ALA A 55 13.61 -9.50 -8.49
C ALA A 55 14.50 -8.52 -9.28
N THR A 56 13.99 -7.32 -9.58
CA THR A 56 14.73 -6.29 -10.33
C THR A 56 15.73 -5.51 -9.45
N GLU A 57 15.38 -5.21 -8.21
CA GLU A 57 16.20 -4.38 -7.30
C GLU A 57 17.22 -5.17 -6.48
N TYR A 58 17.20 -6.50 -6.58
CA TYR A 58 18.13 -7.35 -5.83
C TYR A 58 19.56 -7.22 -6.34
N ASN A 59 20.48 -6.90 -5.43
CA ASN A 59 21.90 -6.68 -5.74
C ASN A 59 22.85 -7.74 -5.15
N GLY A 60 22.30 -8.89 -4.73
CA GLY A 60 23.07 -9.97 -4.10
C GLY A 60 23.13 -9.93 -2.57
N HIS A 61 22.94 -8.76 -1.94
CA HIS A 61 23.14 -8.62 -0.49
C HIS A 61 22.02 -7.82 0.22
N ASN A 62 21.11 -7.17 -0.51
CA ASN A 62 20.08 -6.28 0.04
C ASN A 62 18.75 -6.94 0.43
N GLN A 63 18.71 -8.26 0.70
CA GLN A 63 17.45 -8.97 1.00
C GLN A 63 16.68 -8.38 2.20
N GLN A 64 17.40 -8.04 3.27
CA GLN A 64 16.79 -7.46 4.48
C GLN A 64 16.17 -6.09 4.22
N PHE A 65 16.84 -5.28 3.40
CA PHE A 65 16.33 -3.97 3.01
C PHE A 65 15.05 -4.13 2.18
N LEU A 66 15.05 -5.01 1.19
CA LEU A 66 13.88 -5.26 0.34
C LEU A 66 12.68 -5.79 1.15
N ALA A 67 12.92 -6.68 2.11
CA ALA A 67 11.89 -7.17 3.02
C ALA A 67 11.23 -6.03 3.80
N ARG A 68 12.03 -5.14 4.40
CA ARG A 68 11.52 -3.96 5.13
C ARG A 68 10.81 -2.97 4.21
N LYS A 69 11.41 -2.68 3.04
CA LYS A 69 10.88 -1.72 2.06
C LYS A 69 9.47 -2.12 1.59
N TYR A 70 9.25 -3.40 1.27
CA TYR A 70 7.96 -3.86 0.76
C TYR A 70 7.02 -4.40 1.84
N GLY A 71 7.44 -4.41 3.11
CA GLY A 71 6.61 -4.89 4.23
C GLY A 71 6.38 -6.41 4.21
N TYR A 72 7.36 -7.18 3.74
CA TYR A 72 7.30 -8.65 3.71
C TYR A 72 8.43 -9.27 4.54
N SER A 73 8.30 -10.57 4.87
CA SER A 73 9.35 -11.29 5.60
C SER A 73 10.57 -11.56 4.72
N GLN A 74 11.75 -11.70 5.35
CA GLN A 74 12.96 -12.12 4.63
C GLN A 74 12.80 -13.49 3.95
N LYS A 75 12.08 -14.42 4.59
CA LYS A 75 11.76 -15.73 3.99
C LYS A 75 10.97 -15.59 2.70
N TRP A 76 10.02 -14.65 2.65
CA TRP A 76 9.26 -14.36 1.43
C TRP A 76 10.18 -13.80 0.33
N VAL A 77 11.05 -12.85 0.66
CA VAL A 77 12.03 -12.29 -0.31
C VAL A 77 12.94 -13.38 -0.86
N GLN A 78 13.49 -14.23 0.01
CA GLN A 78 14.31 -15.37 -0.42
C GLN A 78 13.54 -16.27 -1.39
N ARG A 79 12.30 -16.64 -1.06
CA ARG A 79 11.47 -17.47 -1.94
C ARG A 79 11.29 -16.83 -3.33
N ILE A 80 10.98 -15.54 -3.40
CA ILE A 80 10.82 -14.83 -4.69
C ILE A 80 12.12 -14.88 -5.51
N LEU A 81 13.28 -14.68 -4.87
CA LEU A 81 14.57 -14.73 -5.56
C LEU A 81 14.90 -16.12 -6.09
N HIS A 82 14.56 -17.18 -5.35
CA HIS A 82 14.74 -18.56 -5.82
C HIS A 82 13.81 -18.89 -6.99
N GLU A 83 12.53 -18.53 -6.89
CA GLU A 83 11.55 -18.73 -7.98
C GLU A 83 12.00 -18.01 -9.27
N ASN A 84 12.45 -16.76 -9.16
CA ASN A 84 12.93 -15.98 -10.30
C ASN A 84 14.21 -16.55 -10.96
N ASN A 85 15.10 -17.19 -10.18
CA ASN A 85 16.28 -17.83 -10.75
C ASN A 85 15.90 -19.11 -11.52
N GLN A 86 14.95 -19.89 -11.03
CA GLN A 86 14.46 -21.09 -11.75
C GLN A 86 13.75 -20.73 -13.06
N ASP A 87 13.01 -19.62 -13.09
CA ASP A 87 12.36 -19.15 -14.31
C ASP A 87 13.37 -18.72 -15.37
N LYS A 88 14.54 -18.18 -14.97
CA LYS A 88 15.64 -17.84 -15.89
C LYS A 88 16.38 -19.05 -16.45
N GLU A 89 16.45 -20.15 -15.71
CA GLU A 89 17.12 -21.38 -16.14
C GLU A 89 16.24 -22.23 -17.09
N ARG A 90 14.93 -21.95 -17.15
CA ARG A 90 13.94 -22.66 -17.97
C ARG A 90 13.62 -21.98 -19.30
N GLY A 91 14.05 -20.74 -19.50
CA GLY A 91 13.84 -19.95 -20.73
C GLY A 91 15.10 -19.89 -21.57
#